data_AF-A0A2E8HR57-F1
#
_entry.id   AF-A0A2E8HR57-F1
#
_cell.length_a   1.000
_cell.length_b   1.000
_cell.length_c   1.000
_cell.angle_alpha   90.00
_cell.angle_beta   90.00
_cell.angle_gamma   90.00
#
_symmetry.space_group_name_H-M   'P 1'
#
loop_
_entity.id
_entity.type
_entity.pdbx_description
1 polymer ?
#
loop_
_entity_poly.entity_id
_entity_poly.type
_entity_poly.pdbx_seq_one_letter_code
_entity_poly.pdbx_strand_id
1 'polypeptide(L)'
;MSGKYYPNNWDAIQEAPSEYFEECSYDDFATWKLNGWEIPSSITCILRAQNMDTGKVNEHVYRCPKRAIKRLVKYMDTGDYEVTVCNHDSISIVVNNDTNAD
;
A
#
# COMPACT_ATOMS: atom_id res chain seq x y z
N MET A 1 -21.26 1.97 26.45
CA MET A 1 -21.01 3.07 25.51
C MET A 1 -20.74 2.49 24.13
N SER A 2 -21.72 2.55 23.23
CA SER A 2 -21.61 2.14 21.83
C SER A 2 -21.37 3.41 21.01
N GLY A 3 -20.17 3.97 21.13
CA GLY A 3 -19.71 5.11 20.35
C GLY A 3 -18.34 4.74 19.80
N LYS A 4 -18.10 5.05 18.53
CA LYS A 4 -16.87 4.71 17.81
C LYS A 4 -15.71 5.54 18.36
N TYR A 5 -15.23 5.16 19.54
CA TYR A 5 -14.14 5.86 20.23
C TYR A 5 -12.84 5.53 19.51
N TYR A 6 -12.33 6.50 18.75
CA TYR A 6 -11.00 6.38 18.18
C TYR A 6 -9.98 6.75 19.26
N PRO A 7 -9.05 5.84 19.63
CA PRO A 7 -8.14 6.03 20.77
C PRO A 7 -7.10 7.14 20.59
N ASN A 8 -7.11 7.83 19.45
CA ASN A 8 -6.19 8.90 19.07
C ASN A 8 -6.74 10.32 19.33
N ASN A 9 -7.80 10.47 20.13
CA ASN A 9 -8.48 11.76 20.37
C ASN A 9 -8.82 12.50 19.07
N TRP A 10 -9.23 11.75 18.04
CA TRP A 10 -9.52 12.28 16.71
C TRP A 10 -10.49 13.47 16.75
N ASP A 11 -11.57 13.35 17.52
CA ASP A 11 -12.60 14.38 17.60
C ASP A 11 -12.02 15.72 18.08
N ALA A 12 -11.12 15.69 19.07
CA ALA A 12 -10.45 16.90 19.57
C ALA A 12 -9.49 17.53 18.54
N ILE A 13 -8.82 16.70 17.73
CA ILE A 13 -7.93 17.18 16.65
C ILE A 13 -8.77 17.79 15.53
N GLN A 14 -9.90 17.18 15.19
CA GLN A 14 -10.81 17.64 14.15
C GLN A 14 -11.51 18.96 14.52
N GLU A 15 -11.86 19.14 15.80
CA GLU A 15 -12.53 20.34 16.32
C GLU A 15 -11.57 21.49 16.63
N ALA A 16 -10.25 21.25 16.65
CA ALA A 16 -9.26 22.27 16.96
C ALA A 16 -9.23 23.39 15.88
N PRO A 17 -9.20 24.68 16.28
CA PRO A 17 -8.96 25.79 15.36
C PRO A 17 -7.68 25.62 14.52
N SER A 18 -7.73 26.02 13.25
CA SER A 18 -6.59 25.91 12.32
C SER A 18 -5.35 26.66 12.81
N GLU A 19 -5.53 27.72 13.58
CA GLU A 19 -4.47 28.56 14.17
C GLU A 19 -3.53 27.79 15.12
N TYR A 20 -3.96 26.63 15.64
CA TYR A 20 -3.13 25.77 16.47
C TYR A 20 -2.20 24.84 15.67
N PHE A 21 -2.38 24.76 14.35
CA PHE A 21 -1.54 23.97 13.46
C PHE A 21 -0.58 24.89 12.70
N GLU A 22 0.63 24.41 12.46
CA GLU A 22 1.58 25.12 11.60
C GLU A 22 1.04 25.19 10.18
N GLU A 23 1.17 26.36 9.54
CA GLU A 23 0.84 26.50 8.13
C GLU A 23 1.78 25.62 7.30
N CYS A 24 1.20 24.73 6.50
CA CYS A 24 1.94 23.85 5.61
C CYS A 24 1.71 24.33 4.17
N SER A 25 2.81 24.65 3.48
CA SER A 25 2.71 24.96 2.05
C SER A 25 2.25 23.72 1.28
N TYR A 26 1.63 23.93 0.12
CA TYR A 26 1.25 22.82 -0.74
C TYR A 26 2.44 21.94 -1.13
N ASP A 27 3.60 22.55 -1.38
CA ASP A 27 4.81 21.84 -1.78
C ASP A 27 5.35 20.96 -0.65
N ASP A 28 5.32 21.44 0.59
CA ASP A 28 5.68 20.65 1.78
C ASP A 28 4.70 19.51 2.00
N PHE A 29 3.40 19.79 1.87
CA PHE A 29 2.36 18.75 1.98
C PHE A 29 2.51 17.68 0.89
N ALA A 30 2.73 18.08 -0.36
CA ALA A 30 2.90 17.17 -1.48
C ALA A 30 4.15 16.31 -1.31
N THR A 31 5.26 16.91 -0.89
CA THR A 31 6.50 16.18 -0.61
C THR A 31 6.30 15.18 0.51
N TRP A 32 5.65 15.59 1.62
CA TRP A 32 5.49 14.73 2.79
C TRP A 32 4.43 13.63 2.60
N LYS A 33 3.24 13.98 2.10
CA LYS A 33 2.07 13.08 2.10
C LYS A 33 1.80 12.40 0.77
N LEU A 34 2.14 13.04 -0.36
CA LEU A 34 1.86 12.48 -1.68
C LEU A 34 3.06 11.69 -2.22
N ASN A 35 4.27 12.24 -2.05
CA ASN A 35 5.50 11.66 -2.58
C ASN A 35 6.32 10.89 -1.52
N GLY A 36 6.12 11.19 -0.24
CA GLY A 36 6.80 10.58 0.90
C GLY A 36 6.14 9.30 1.38
N TRP A 37 5.95 8.32 0.48
CA TRP A 37 5.49 7.01 0.91
C TRP A 37 6.63 6.31 1.67
N GLU A 38 6.33 5.82 2.87
CA GLU A 38 7.29 5.12 3.72
C GLU A 38 6.61 3.87 4.28
N ILE A 39 7.31 2.74 4.17
CA ILE A 39 6.88 1.51 4.82
C ILE A 39 7.53 1.46 6.20
N PRO A 40 6.85 0.96 7.25
CA PRO A 40 7.51 0.73 8.55
C PRO A 40 8.73 -0.17 8.39
N SER A 41 9.84 0.15 9.06
CA SER A 41 11.10 -0.63 8.98
C SER A 41 10.97 -2.13 9.32
N SER A 42 9.95 -2.49 10.09
CA SER A 42 9.63 -3.89 10.42
C SER A 42 8.99 -4.69 9.27
N ILE A 43 8.56 -4.01 8.21
CA ILE A 43 7.94 -4.58 7.01
C ILE A 43 8.93 -4.44 5.85
N THR A 44 9.11 -5.51 5.09
CA THR A 44 10.03 -5.53 3.95
C THR A 44 9.33 -5.18 2.65
N CYS A 45 8.12 -5.71 2.45
CA CYS A 45 7.33 -5.40 1.26
C CYS A 45 5.83 -5.69 1.46
N ILE A 46 5.02 -5.07 0.62
CA ILE A 46 3.58 -5.28 0.50
C ILE A 46 3.31 -5.79 -0.92
N LEU A 47 2.54 -6.87 -1.02
CA LEU A 47 2.04 -7.40 -2.29
C LEU A 47 0.54 -7.16 -2.38
N ARG A 48 0.10 -6.46 -3.41
CA ARG A 48 -1.32 -6.32 -3.76
C ARG A 48 -1.58 -7.12 -5.03
N ALA A 49 -2.31 -8.22 -4.90
CA ALA A 49 -2.66 -9.09 -6.01
C ALA A 49 -4.14 -8.88 -6.38
N GLN A 50 -4.38 -8.41 -7.60
CA GLN A 50 -5.70 -8.25 -8.18
C GLN A 50 -5.94 -9.38 -9.18
N ASN A 51 -7.00 -10.14 -8.98
CA ASN A 51 -7.43 -11.12 -9.97
C ASN A 51 -8.11 -10.39 -11.14
N MET A 52 -7.66 -10.66 -12.35
CA MET A 52 -8.10 -9.93 -13.55
C MET A 52 -9.53 -10.30 -13.97
N ASP A 53 -9.99 -11.53 -13.69
CA ASP A 53 -11.32 -11.99 -14.08
C ASP A 53 -12.42 -11.53 -13.11
N THR A 54 -12.14 -11.61 -11.80
CA THR A 54 -13.13 -11.35 -10.74
C THR A 54 -13.02 -9.95 -10.16
N GLY A 55 -11.93 -9.24 -10.42
CA GLY A 55 -11.61 -7.94 -9.80
C GLY A 55 -11.28 -8.04 -8.32
N LYS A 56 -11.19 -9.24 -7.74
CA LYS A 56 -10.91 -9.41 -6.31
C LYS A 56 -9.47 -9.02 -5.99
N VAL A 57 -9.32 -8.07 -5.07
CA VAL A 57 -8.04 -7.61 -4.56
C VAL A 57 -7.71 -8.31 -3.24
N ASN A 58 -6.49 -8.85 -3.13
CA ASN A 58 -5.94 -9.37 -1.88
C ASN A 58 -4.60 -8.72 -1.58
N GLU A 59 -4.43 -8.20 -0.36
CA GLU A 59 -3.18 -7.57 0.09
C GLU A 59 -2.46 -8.48 1.10
N HIS A 60 -1.14 -8.57 0.95
CA HIS A 60 -0.26 -9.37 1.81
C HIS A 60 0.92 -8.52 2.27
N VAL A 61 1.18 -8.52 3.57
CA VAL A 61 2.29 -7.79 4.18
C VAL A 61 3.36 -8.78 4.63
N TYR A 62 4.61 -8.56 4.22
CA TYR A 62 5.73 -9.46 4.52
C TYR A 62 6.86 -8.75 5.27
N ARG A 63 7.37 -9.44 6.29
CA ARG A 63 8.61 -9.07 7.01
C ARG A 63 9.85 -9.81 6.53
N CYS A 64 9.69 -10.75 5.60
CA CYS A 64 10.76 -11.62 5.13
C CYS A 64 10.69 -11.75 3.59
N PRO A 65 11.76 -11.38 2.85
CA PRO A 65 11.79 -11.43 1.39
C PRO A 65 11.44 -12.79 0.81
N LYS A 66 11.97 -13.87 1.41
CA LYS A 66 11.78 -15.25 0.92
C LYS A 66 10.30 -15.65 0.87
N ARG A 67 9.50 -15.20 1.84
CA ARG A 67 8.06 -15.50 1.90
C ARG A 67 7.28 -14.71 0.85
N ALA A 68 7.68 -13.46 0.61
CA ALA A 68 7.10 -12.61 -0.42
C ALA A 68 7.35 -13.20 -1.82
N ILE A 69 8.61 -13.56 -2.12
CA ILE A 69 8.98 -14.18 -3.40
C ILE A 69 8.18 -15.47 -3.65
N LYS A 70 8.09 -16.35 -2.66
CA LYS A 70 7.31 -17.59 -2.78
C LYS A 70 5.83 -17.33 -3.10
N ARG A 71 5.25 -16.26 -2.56
CA ARG A 71 3.86 -15.89 -2.86
C ARG A 71 3.74 -15.29 -4.25
N LEU A 72 4.66 -14.40 -4.62
CA LEU A 72 4.70 -13.77 -5.94
C LEU A 72 4.78 -14.83 -7.04
N VAL A 73 5.71 -15.78 -6.93
CA VAL A 73 5.84 -16.90 -7.88
C VAL A 73 4.53 -17.67 -8.01
N LYS A 74 3.85 -17.97 -6.89
CA LYS A 74 2.54 -18.64 -6.94
C LYS A 74 1.47 -17.85 -7.72
N TYR A 75 1.47 -16.52 -7.63
CA TYR A 75 0.54 -15.69 -8.40
C TYR A 75 0.93 -15.62 -9.87
N MET A 76 2.22 -15.60 -10.18
CA MET A 76 2.72 -15.66 -11.55
C MET A 76 2.43 -17.01 -12.21
N ASP A 77 2.60 -18.12 -11.48
CA ASP A 77 2.31 -19.48 -11.97
C ASP A 77 0.84 -19.67 -12.35
N THR A 78 -0.07 -18.97 -11.65
CA THR A 78 -1.51 -18.99 -12.00
C THR A 78 -1.84 -18.13 -13.21
N GLY A 79 -1.06 -17.09 -13.52
CA GLY A 79 -1.31 -16.18 -14.65
C GLY A 79 -2.49 -15.20 -14.48
N ASP A 80 -3.49 -15.51 -13.65
CA ASP A 80 -4.74 -14.73 -13.56
C ASP A 80 -4.64 -13.43 -12.72
N TYR A 81 -3.44 -13.07 -12.25
CA TYR A 81 -3.24 -12.01 -11.27
C TYR A 81 -2.26 -10.93 -11.76
N GLU A 82 -2.69 -9.68 -11.66
CA GLU A 82 -1.80 -8.52 -11.65
C GLU A 82 -1.31 -8.30 -10.22
N VAL A 83 0.01 -8.24 -10.02
CA VAL A 83 0.60 -8.08 -8.69
C VAL A 83 1.42 -6.80 -8.61
N THR A 84 0.98 -5.86 -7.78
CA THR A 84 1.77 -4.70 -7.38
C THR A 84 2.66 -5.06 -6.20
N VAL A 85 3.96 -4.81 -6.33
CA VAL A 85 4.99 -4.99 -5.31
C VAL A 85 5.46 -3.63 -4.83
N CYS A 86 5.39 -3.41 -3.53
CA CYS A 86 5.80 -2.16 -2.88
C CYS A 86 6.87 -2.51 -1.82
N ASN A 87 8.10 -2.02 -1.97
CA ASN A 87 9.22 -2.24 -1.03
C ASN A 87 9.64 -0.92 -0.35
N HIS A 88 10.89 -0.67 0.06
CA HIS A 88 11.25 0.65 0.62
C HIS A 88 11.69 1.65 -0.45
N ASP A 89 12.04 1.16 -1.63
CA ASP A 89 12.73 1.95 -2.66
C ASP A 89 11.83 2.23 -3.88
N SER A 90 10.84 1.37 -4.13
CA SER A 90 10.10 1.32 -5.38
C SER A 90 8.74 0.66 -5.25
N ILE A 91 7.86 1.05 -6.17
CA ILE A 91 6.57 0.40 -6.41
C ILE A 91 6.59 -0.09 -7.86
N SER A 92 6.45 -1.41 -8.04
CA SER A 92 6.55 -2.07 -9.34
C SER A 92 5.31 -2.92 -9.58
N ILE A 93 4.80 -2.92 -10.81
CA ILE A 93 3.69 -3.78 -11.23
C ILE A 93 4.29 -4.97 -12.00
N VAL A 94 3.84 -6.17 -11.64
CA VAL A 94 4.21 -7.42 -12.29
C VAL A 94 2.94 -8.03 -12.88
N VAL A 95 2.93 -8.17 -14.21
CA VAL A 95 1.85 -8.80 -14.97
C VAL A 95 2.46 -9.94 -15.77
N ASN A 96 1.76 -11.08 -15.80
CA ASN A 96 2.13 -12.16 -16.72
C ASN A 96 1.57 -11.84 -18.11
N ASN A 97 2.39 -11.20 -18.96
CA ASN A 97 2.05 -10.99 -20.36
C ASN A 97 2.48 -12.24 -21.15
N ASP A 98 1.64 -13.27 -21.15
CA ASP A 98 1.74 -14.38 -22.11
C ASP A 98 1.37 -13.89 -23.51
N THR A 99 2.21 -13.02 -24.08
CA THR A 99 2.23 -12.72 -25.52
C THR A 99 2.89 -13.89 -26.25
N ASN A 100 2.21 -15.03 -26.29
CA ASN A 100 2.28 -15.92 -27.44
C ASN A 100 1.07 -15.59 -28.32
N ALA A 101 1.15 -14.44 -29.00
CA ALA A 101 0.36 -14.21 -30.20
C ALA A 101 1.16 -14.81 -31.36
N ASP A 102 0.48 -15.66 -32.14
CA ASP A 102 0.99 -16.41 -33.29
C ASP A 102 1.91 -15.62 -34.25
#